data_AF-A0A2E8DTS2-F1
#
_entry.id   AF-A0A2E8DTS2-F1
#
_cell.length_a   1.000
_cell.length_b   1.000
_cell.length_c   1.000
_cell.angle_alpha   90.00
_cell.angle_beta   90.00
_cell.angle_gamma   90.00
#
_symmetry.space_group_name_H-M   'P 1'
#
loop_
_entity.id
_entity.type
_entity.pdbx_description
1 polymer ?
#
loop_
_entity_poly.entity_id
_entity_poly.type
_entity_poly.pdbx_seq_one_letter_code
_entity_poly.pdbx_strand_id
1 'polypeptide(L)'
;MKRINFINFLVTSFFVLITFHIHVRPSWSEKNFSRLVYPNKDGKLVYTPDEKGNVIPDFSHCGYMGGGVALPDVSVVMIVIPQVEGDDTKRIQSKIDDLSQKEMNASGFRGTLLFKKGIYRISRTLEVRASGVVLRGEGDNEDETVLVLLLERRKSH
;
A
#
# COMPACT_ATOMS: atom_id res chain seq x y z
N MET A 1 69.82 -20.21 50.42
CA MET A 1 68.63 -19.42 50.80
C MET A 1 68.30 -18.49 49.63
N LYS A 2 67.06 -18.55 49.11
CA LYS A 2 66.54 -18.05 47.81
C LYS A 2 66.84 -18.92 46.56
N ARG A 3 65.83 -19.67 46.10
CA ARG A 3 65.51 -20.02 44.69
C ARG A 3 64.01 -20.38 44.67
N ILE A 4 63.12 -19.45 44.33
CA ILE A 4 62.46 -19.28 43.01
C ILE A 4 61.81 -20.60 42.56
N ASN A 5 60.52 -20.76 42.90
CA ASN A 5 59.66 -21.83 42.39
C ASN A 5 59.07 -21.42 41.05
N PHE A 6 59.88 -21.61 40.01
CA PHE A 6 59.41 -22.02 38.68
C PHE A 6 58.66 -23.35 38.87
N ILE A 7 57.56 -23.60 38.16
CA ILE A 7 56.69 -24.80 38.25
C ILE A 7 55.49 -24.64 39.22
N ASN A 8 54.46 -23.97 38.74
CA ASN A 8 53.12 -24.56 38.56
C ASN A 8 52.28 -23.61 37.68
N PHE A 9 52.81 -23.39 36.48
CA PHE A 9 52.17 -22.69 35.39
C PHE A 9 51.37 -23.72 34.58
N LEU A 10 50.22 -24.20 35.09
CA LEU A 10 49.31 -25.01 34.25
C LEU A 10 47.87 -25.16 34.76
N VAL A 11 47.51 -24.76 35.99
CA VAL A 11 46.16 -25.07 36.52
C VAL A 11 45.54 -23.85 37.17
N THR A 12 45.17 -22.86 36.35
CA THR A 12 44.10 -21.89 36.66
C THR A 12 43.72 -21.01 35.46
N SER A 13 44.06 -21.40 34.23
CA SER A 13 43.45 -20.84 33.01
C SER A 13 42.18 -21.62 32.65
N PHE A 14 41.28 -21.77 33.61
CA PHE A 14 40.00 -22.45 33.41
C PHE A 14 38.89 -21.85 34.29
N PHE A 15 38.90 -20.52 34.44
CA PHE A 15 37.91 -19.80 35.25
C PHE A 15 37.49 -18.45 34.64
N VAL A 16 37.65 -18.27 33.33
CA VAL A 16 37.13 -17.09 32.58
C VAL A 16 36.49 -17.52 31.24
N LEU A 17 35.89 -18.71 31.18
CA LEU A 17 35.25 -19.23 29.95
C LEU A 17 33.86 -19.84 30.19
N ILE A 18 33.18 -19.44 31.26
CA ILE A 18 31.77 -19.71 31.53
C ILE A 18 31.29 -18.46 32.28
N THR A 19 30.77 -17.41 31.64
CA THR A 19 29.32 -17.21 31.43
C THR A 19 29.07 -15.95 30.59
N PHE A 20 29.38 -15.95 29.30
CA PHE A 20 28.79 -14.95 28.39
C PHE A 20 28.61 -15.50 26.98
N HIS A 21 28.19 -16.77 26.88
CA HIS A 21 27.36 -17.13 25.74
C HIS A 21 25.97 -16.57 26.03
N ILE A 22 25.76 -15.29 25.69
CA ILE A 22 24.42 -14.84 25.32
C ILE A 22 24.01 -15.78 24.20
N HIS A 23 23.26 -16.82 24.55
CA HIS A 23 22.41 -17.48 23.58
C HIS A 23 21.41 -16.40 23.21
N VAL A 24 21.75 -15.61 22.20
CA VAL A 24 20.74 -14.98 21.38
C VAL A 24 20.00 -16.18 20.84
N ARG A 25 18.93 -16.59 21.54
CA ARG A 25 17.95 -17.47 20.93
C ARG A 25 17.46 -16.59 19.78
N PRO A 26 17.75 -16.91 18.51
CA PRO A 26 16.98 -16.30 17.46
C PRO A 26 15.54 -16.57 17.87
N SER A 27 14.80 -15.53 18.24
CA SER A 27 13.34 -15.60 18.25
C SER A 27 13.00 -15.76 16.78
N TRP A 28 13.11 -17.00 16.30
CA TRP A 28 12.53 -17.40 15.03
C TRP A 28 11.13 -16.83 15.06
N SER A 29 10.82 -15.99 14.08
CA SER A 29 9.50 -15.43 13.91
C SER A 29 8.51 -16.56 14.13
N GLU A 30 7.69 -16.48 15.18
CA GLU A 30 6.46 -17.27 15.20
C GLU A 30 5.80 -16.98 13.84
N LYS A 31 5.44 -18.05 13.12
CA LYS A 31 4.81 -17.90 11.82
C LYS A 31 3.48 -17.17 12.05
N ASN A 32 3.50 -15.85 11.90
CA ASN A 32 2.36 -14.97 12.10
C ASN A 32 1.41 -15.04 10.89
N PHE A 33 0.95 -16.25 10.56
CA PHE A 33 -0.03 -16.47 9.52
C PHE A 33 -1.36 -16.87 10.14
N SER A 34 -2.45 -16.45 9.50
CA SER A 34 -3.79 -16.84 9.91
C SER A 34 -3.97 -18.35 9.75
N ARG A 35 -4.85 -18.94 10.56
CA ARG A 35 -5.32 -20.32 10.36
C ARG A 35 -6.08 -20.49 9.04
N LEU A 36 -6.73 -19.43 8.57
CA LEU A 36 -7.60 -19.47 7.37
C LEU A 36 -6.83 -19.23 6.08
N VAL A 37 -5.74 -18.45 6.12
CA VAL A 37 -4.87 -18.19 4.97
C VAL A 37 -3.41 -18.18 5.41
N TYR A 38 -2.61 -19.05 4.81
CA TYR A 38 -1.19 -19.20 5.13
C TYR A 38 -0.40 -19.71 3.92
N PRO A 39 0.91 -19.41 3.82
CA PRO A 39 1.74 -19.94 2.75
C PRO A 39 2.05 -21.44 2.93
N ASN A 40 2.04 -22.20 1.84
CA ASN A 40 2.54 -23.57 1.78
C ASN A 40 4.07 -23.61 1.65
N LYS A 41 4.65 -24.82 1.51
CA LYS A 41 6.10 -25.02 1.38
C LYS A 41 6.69 -24.35 0.12
N ASP A 42 5.88 -24.17 -0.91
CA ASP A 42 6.27 -23.54 -2.18
C ASP A 42 6.01 -22.02 -2.19
N GLY A 43 5.56 -21.46 -1.06
CA GLY A 43 5.24 -20.04 -0.91
C GLY A 43 3.86 -19.62 -1.46
N LYS A 44 3.06 -20.54 -1.99
CA LYS A 44 1.68 -20.26 -2.44
C LYS A 44 0.72 -20.20 -1.27
N LEU A 45 -0.23 -19.27 -1.31
CA LEU A 45 -1.26 -19.17 -0.27
C LEU A 45 -2.24 -20.35 -0.34
N VAL A 46 -2.50 -20.95 0.82
CA VAL A 46 -3.52 -21.98 1.05
C VAL A 46 -4.69 -21.32 1.74
N TYR A 47 -5.90 -21.59 1.24
CA TYR A 47 -7.15 -21.05 1.75
C TYR A 47 -7.96 -22.18 2.39
N THR A 48 -8.26 -22.05 3.67
CA THR A 48 -9.00 -23.05 4.44
C THR A 48 -10.38 -22.50 4.78
N PRO A 49 -11.47 -23.22 4.46
CA PRO A 49 -12.81 -22.81 4.87
C PRO A 49 -12.94 -22.74 6.40
N ASP A 50 -13.78 -21.82 6.89
CA ASP A 50 -14.20 -21.82 8.28
C ASP A 50 -15.22 -22.96 8.56
N GLU A 51 -15.70 -23.04 9.81
CA GLU A 51 -16.66 -24.08 10.24
C GLU A 51 -18.01 -24.01 9.49
N LYS A 52 -18.32 -22.87 8.87
CA LYS A 52 -19.54 -22.65 8.08
C LYS A 52 -19.28 -22.80 6.57
N GLY A 53 -18.06 -23.14 6.17
CA GLY A 53 -17.66 -23.29 4.77
C GLY A 53 -17.27 -21.98 4.07
N ASN A 54 -17.11 -20.86 4.78
CA ASN A 54 -16.69 -19.60 4.17
C ASN A 54 -15.19 -19.60 3.89
N VAL A 55 -14.78 -19.08 2.74
CA VAL A 55 -13.37 -18.99 2.32
C VAL A 55 -12.99 -17.53 2.13
N ILE A 56 -11.79 -17.14 2.58
CA ILE A 56 -11.25 -15.80 2.32
C ILE A 56 -11.12 -15.62 0.80
N PRO A 57 -11.67 -14.54 0.20
CA PRO A 57 -11.55 -14.31 -1.24
C PRO A 57 -10.09 -14.21 -1.68
N ASP A 58 -9.80 -14.75 -2.86
CA ASP A 58 -8.51 -14.59 -3.51
C ASP A 58 -8.46 -13.24 -4.26
N PHE A 59 -7.64 -12.32 -3.76
CA PHE A 59 -7.43 -10.99 -4.35
C PHE A 59 -6.22 -10.91 -5.29
N SER A 60 -5.59 -12.04 -5.63
CA SER A 60 -4.42 -12.08 -6.52
C SER A 60 -4.72 -11.56 -7.94
N HIS A 61 -5.99 -11.61 -8.36
CA HIS A 61 -6.46 -11.13 -9.66
C HIS A 61 -7.11 -9.74 -9.62
N CYS A 62 -6.93 -8.99 -8.52
CA CYS A 62 -7.44 -7.64 -8.43
C CYS A 62 -6.50 -6.63 -9.12
N GLY A 63 -7.07 -5.61 -9.73
CA GLY A 63 -6.34 -4.52 -10.39
C GLY A 63 -6.62 -4.42 -11.88
N TYR A 64 -5.92 -3.49 -12.54
CA TYR A 64 -6.08 -3.24 -13.96
C TYR A 64 -5.83 -4.53 -14.77
N MET A 65 -6.77 -4.87 -15.66
CA MET A 65 -6.72 -6.09 -16.49
C MET A 65 -6.52 -7.40 -15.71
N GLY A 66 -7.02 -7.47 -14.47
CA GLY A 66 -6.90 -8.67 -13.62
C GLY A 66 -5.60 -8.76 -12.84
N GLY A 67 -4.84 -7.66 -12.74
CA GLY A 67 -3.53 -7.66 -12.11
C GLY A 67 -2.43 -8.23 -13.03
N GLY A 68 -1.16 -8.03 -12.66
CA GLY A 68 -0.02 -8.53 -13.43
C GLY A 68 0.29 -7.80 -14.75
N VAL A 69 -0.55 -6.85 -15.15
CA VAL A 69 -0.31 -5.94 -16.29
C VAL A 69 0.08 -4.56 -15.77
N ALA A 70 1.10 -3.96 -16.38
CA ALA A 70 1.50 -2.59 -16.04
C ALA A 70 0.35 -1.60 -16.32
N LEU A 71 0.21 -0.60 -15.46
CA LEU A 71 -0.75 0.48 -15.69
C LEU A 71 -0.36 1.24 -16.96
N PRO A 72 -1.33 1.60 -17.81
CA PRO A 72 -1.04 2.35 -19.03
C PRO A 72 -0.50 3.73 -18.68
N ASP A 73 0.60 4.13 -19.30
CA ASP A 73 1.10 5.50 -19.18
C ASP A 73 0.42 6.42 -20.19
N VAL A 74 -0.72 6.98 -19.76
CA VAL A 74 -1.53 7.90 -20.56
C VAL A 74 -1.10 9.34 -20.27
N SER A 75 -0.80 10.09 -21.34
CA SER A 75 -0.32 11.47 -21.25
C SER A 75 -1.25 12.37 -20.44
N VAL A 76 -0.65 13.22 -19.60
CA VAL A 76 -1.36 14.26 -18.85
C VAL A 76 -1.77 15.38 -19.79
N VAL A 77 -3.08 15.62 -19.89
CA VAL A 77 -3.64 16.66 -20.76
C VAL A 77 -4.21 17.80 -19.94
N MET A 78 -4.62 17.52 -18.70
CA MET A 78 -5.17 18.51 -17.78
C MET A 78 -4.66 18.27 -16.37
N ILE A 79 -4.52 19.37 -15.61
CA ILE A 79 -4.08 19.35 -14.23
C ILE A 79 -5.13 20.04 -13.35
N VAL A 80 -5.39 19.46 -12.19
CA VAL A 80 -6.18 20.05 -11.10
C VAL A 80 -5.24 20.27 -9.92
N ILE A 81 -5.32 21.45 -9.32
CA ILE A 81 -4.62 21.81 -8.07
C ILE A 81 -5.69 21.97 -6.98
N PRO A 82 -5.46 21.53 -5.73
CA PRO A 82 -6.43 21.65 -4.66
C PRO A 82 -6.64 23.11 -4.26
N GLN A 83 -7.85 23.44 -3.80
CA GLN A 83 -8.13 24.74 -3.21
C GLN A 83 -7.87 24.72 -1.71
N VAL A 84 -7.41 25.85 -1.17
CA VAL A 84 -7.20 26.00 0.29
C VAL A 84 -8.53 25.80 1.02
N GLU A 85 -9.59 26.43 0.51
CA GLU A 85 -10.96 26.35 1.00
C GLU A 85 -11.96 26.30 -0.16
N GLY A 86 -13.18 25.82 0.13
CA GLY A 86 -14.26 25.74 -0.84
C GLY A 86 -14.55 24.31 -1.32
N ASP A 87 -15.59 24.20 -2.14
CA ASP A 87 -16.03 22.96 -2.77
C ASP A 87 -15.45 22.85 -4.20
N ASP A 88 -14.60 21.85 -4.40
CA ASP A 88 -13.93 21.57 -5.66
C ASP A 88 -14.83 20.88 -6.71
N THR A 89 -16.02 20.42 -6.32
CA THR A 89 -16.85 19.54 -7.16
C THR A 89 -17.08 20.10 -8.56
N LYS A 90 -17.58 21.35 -8.67
CA LYS A 90 -17.91 21.93 -9.98
C LYS A 90 -16.67 22.05 -10.87
N ARG A 91 -15.54 22.39 -10.28
CA ARG A 91 -14.28 22.61 -10.98
C ARG A 91 -13.68 21.30 -11.47
N ILE A 92 -13.68 20.27 -10.64
CA ILE A 92 -13.22 18.94 -11.02
C ILE A 92 -14.15 18.35 -12.09
N GLN A 93 -15.47 18.45 -11.90
CA GLN A 93 -16.45 17.94 -12.87
C GLN A 93 -16.27 18.60 -14.23
N SER A 94 -16.12 19.93 -14.29
CA SER A 94 -15.86 20.64 -15.55
C SER A 94 -14.59 20.13 -16.26
N LYS A 95 -13.53 19.81 -15.52
CA LYS A 95 -12.31 19.25 -16.12
C LYS A 95 -12.51 17.83 -16.64
N ILE A 96 -13.29 17.01 -15.93
CA ILE A 96 -13.70 15.68 -16.41
C ILE A 96 -14.52 15.81 -17.70
N ASP A 97 -15.47 16.75 -17.73
CA ASP A 97 -16.34 16.99 -18.87
C ASP A 97 -15.52 17.49 -20.08
N ASP A 98 -14.61 18.45 -19.88
CA ASP A 98 -13.74 18.97 -20.95
C ASP A 98 -12.83 17.86 -21.52
N LEU A 99 -12.27 17.00 -20.66
CA LEU A 99 -11.46 15.86 -21.08
C LEU A 99 -12.29 14.82 -21.82
N SER A 100 -13.54 14.62 -21.41
CA SER A 100 -14.48 13.69 -22.05
C SER A 100 -14.82 14.08 -23.49
N GLN A 101 -14.68 15.35 -23.86
CA GLN A 101 -14.90 15.84 -25.23
C GLN A 101 -13.70 15.66 -26.16
N LYS A 102 -12.51 15.34 -25.65
CA LYS A 102 -11.30 15.16 -26.49
C LYS A 102 -11.39 13.89 -27.32
N GLU A 103 -10.83 13.92 -28.51
CA GLU A 103 -10.72 12.73 -29.35
C GLU A 103 -9.92 11.63 -28.65
N MET A 104 -10.34 10.40 -28.90
CA MET A 104 -9.66 9.22 -28.38
C MET A 104 -8.42 8.93 -29.23
N ASN A 105 -7.30 8.64 -28.60
CA ASN A 105 -6.11 8.18 -29.29
C ASN A 105 -6.24 6.73 -29.77
N ALA A 106 -5.27 6.25 -30.55
CA ALA A 106 -5.25 4.90 -31.10
C ALA A 106 -5.31 3.79 -30.02
N SER A 107 -4.91 4.09 -28.79
CA SER A 107 -4.92 3.17 -27.65
C SER A 107 -6.19 3.22 -26.81
N GLY A 108 -7.20 4.01 -27.22
CA GLY A 108 -8.49 4.07 -26.54
C GLY A 108 -8.60 5.13 -25.44
N PHE A 109 -7.64 6.08 -25.35
CA PHE A 109 -7.61 7.10 -24.29
C PHE A 109 -7.80 8.52 -24.83
N ARG A 110 -8.56 9.32 -24.10
CA ARG A 110 -8.74 10.77 -24.31
C ARG A 110 -7.67 11.58 -23.57
N GLY A 111 -7.08 11.00 -22.52
CA GLY A 111 -5.99 11.57 -21.76
C GLY A 111 -6.16 11.41 -20.25
N THR A 112 -5.18 11.95 -19.52
CA THR A 112 -5.16 11.94 -18.05
C THR A 112 -5.48 13.31 -17.47
N LEU A 113 -6.39 13.34 -16.49
CA LEU A 113 -6.59 14.43 -15.53
C LEU A 113 -5.72 14.15 -14.30
N LEU A 114 -4.64 14.92 -14.14
CA LEU A 114 -3.73 14.79 -13.01
C LEU A 114 -4.19 15.68 -11.85
N PHE A 115 -4.41 15.07 -10.69
CA PHE A 115 -4.62 15.75 -9.42
C PHE A 115 -3.26 15.96 -8.78
N LYS A 116 -2.85 17.22 -8.61
CA LYS A 116 -1.67 17.55 -7.81
C LYS A 116 -1.93 17.22 -6.35
N LYS A 117 -0.86 16.92 -5.60
CA LYS A 117 -0.95 16.64 -4.17
C LYS A 117 -1.75 17.70 -3.40
N GLY A 118 -2.58 17.23 -2.48
CA GLY A 118 -3.33 17.95 -1.47
C GLY A 118 -4.79 17.47 -1.37
N ILE A 119 -5.59 18.25 -0.63
CA ILE A 119 -6.95 17.88 -0.23
C ILE A 119 -7.97 18.56 -1.13
N TYR A 120 -8.82 17.75 -1.77
CA TYR A 120 -9.95 18.20 -2.58
C TYR A 120 -11.24 17.94 -1.82
N ARG A 121 -12.05 18.98 -1.62
CA ARG A 121 -13.32 18.87 -0.90
C ARG A 121 -14.46 18.78 -1.89
N ILE A 122 -15.24 17.72 -1.82
CA ILE A 122 -16.25 17.39 -2.82
C ILE A 122 -17.60 17.27 -2.10
N SER A 123 -18.63 18.00 -2.53
CA SER A 123 -19.98 17.97 -1.93
C SER A 123 -20.91 16.93 -2.54
N ARG A 124 -20.57 16.38 -3.72
CA ARG A 124 -21.41 15.43 -4.46
C ARG A 124 -20.57 14.53 -5.37
N THR A 125 -21.18 13.48 -5.90
CA THR A 125 -20.54 12.55 -6.84
C THR A 125 -19.89 13.27 -8.03
N LEU A 126 -18.65 12.89 -8.35
CA LEU A 126 -18.00 13.19 -9.62
C LEU A 126 -18.31 12.07 -10.61
N GLU A 127 -18.77 12.41 -11.80
CA GLU A 127 -19.20 11.45 -12.80
C GLU A 127 -18.25 11.42 -13.99
N VAL A 128 -17.77 10.22 -14.33
CA VAL A 128 -16.99 9.95 -15.54
C VAL A 128 -17.87 9.13 -16.50
N ARG A 129 -18.55 9.81 -17.42
CA ARG A 129 -19.53 9.18 -18.32
C ARG A 129 -18.93 8.70 -19.64
N ALA A 130 -17.76 9.21 -20.02
CA ALA A 130 -17.08 8.85 -21.26
C ALA A 130 -15.93 7.86 -21.01
N SER A 131 -15.76 6.90 -21.93
CA SER A 131 -14.59 6.02 -21.94
C SER A 131 -13.31 6.77 -22.29
N GLY A 132 -12.17 6.21 -21.87
CA GLY A 132 -10.84 6.73 -22.20
C GLY A 132 -10.37 7.90 -21.33
N VAL A 133 -11.12 8.27 -20.29
CA VAL A 133 -10.71 9.26 -19.28
C VAL A 133 -9.93 8.56 -18.17
N VAL A 134 -8.72 9.06 -17.89
CA VAL A 134 -7.89 8.58 -16.77
C VAL A 134 -7.83 9.65 -15.69
N LEU A 135 -8.12 9.29 -14.44
CA LEU A 135 -7.89 10.13 -13.27
C LEU A 135 -6.63 9.64 -12.56
N ARG A 136 -5.66 10.52 -12.34
CA ARG A 136 -4.37 10.16 -11.73
C ARG A 136 -4.08 11.11 -10.56
N GLY A 137 -3.80 10.57 -9.38
CA GLY A 137 -3.24 11.33 -8.25
C GLY A 137 -1.73 11.41 -8.32
N GLU A 138 -1.15 12.34 -7.58
CA GLU A 138 0.25 12.29 -7.21
C GLU A 138 0.40 11.50 -5.92
N GLY A 139 1.27 10.48 -5.96
CA GLY A 139 1.62 9.71 -4.79
C GLY A 139 0.67 8.57 -4.42
N ASP A 140 1.11 7.74 -3.48
CA ASP A 140 0.44 6.55 -2.93
C ASP A 140 0.28 6.57 -1.40
N ASN A 141 0.60 7.69 -0.74
CA ASN A 141 0.49 7.88 0.71
C ASN A 141 -0.74 8.73 1.12
N GLU A 142 -1.14 8.62 2.39
CA GLU A 142 -2.35 9.27 2.94
C GLU A 142 -2.37 10.80 2.82
N ASP A 143 -1.19 11.44 2.79
CA ASP A 143 -1.05 12.91 2.73
C ASP A 143 -0.82 13.47 1.32
N GLU A 144 -0.90 12.63 0.29
CA GLU A 144 -0.61 13.04 -1.08
C GLU A 144 -1.87 13.52 -1.79
N THR A 145 -2.61 12.69 -2.53
CA THR A 145 -3.85 13.12 -3.20
C THR A 145 -5.08 12.62 -2.45
N VAL A 146 -5.83 13.52 -1.83
CA VAL A 146 -6.98 13.16 -0.98
C VAL A 146 -8.26 13.78 -1.52
N LEU A 147 -9.25 12.94 -1.83
CA LEU A 147 -10.61 13.37 -2.18
C LEU A 147 -11.51 13.15 -0.96
N VAL A 148 -11.95 14.24 -0.33
CA VAL A 148 -12.80 14.20 0.87
C VAL A 148 -14.24 14.55 0.49
N LEU A 149 -15.16 13.62 0.74
CA LEU A 149 -16.59 13.88 0.61
C LEU A 149 -17.09 14.71 1.80
N LEU A 150 -17.63 15.89 1.51
CA LEU A 150 -18.35 16.72 2.47
C LEU A 150 -19.74 16.12 2.69
N LEU A 151 -19.84 15.20 3.65
CA LEU A 151 -21.13 14.68 4.09
C LEU A 151 -21.82 15.73 4.97
N GLU A 152 -22.90 16.33 4.48
CA GLU A 152 -23.92 16.86 5.39
C GLU A 152 -24.64 15.66 6.01
N ARG A 153 -24.55 15.51 7.34
CA ARG A 153 -25.40 14.56 8.07
C ARG A 153 -26.85 14.87 7.71
N ARG A 154 -27.48 14.03 6.89
CA ARG A 154 -28.95 14.00 6.85
C ARG A 154 -29.39 13.61 8.24
N LYS A 155 -30.02 14.54 8.98
CA LYS A 155 -30.80 14.17 10.15
C LYS A 155 -31.90 13.25 9.64
N SER A 156 -31.84 11.97 10.02
CA SER A 156 -33.00 11.09 9.89
C SER A 156 -34.13 11.74 10.69
N HIS A 157 -35.25 12.00 10.01
CA HIS A 157 -36.54 12.09 10.69
C HIS A 157 -37.03 10.67 10.98
#